data_AF-A0A8T8E2J9-F1
#
_entry.id   AF-A0A8T8E2J9-F1
#
_cell.length_a   1.000
_cell.length_b   1.000
_cell.length_c   1.000
_cell.angle_alpha   90.00
_cell.angle_beta   90.00
_cell.angle_gamma   90.00
#
_symmetry.space_group_name_H-M   'P 1'
#
loop_
_entity.id
_entity.type
_entity.pdbx_description
1 polymer ?
#
loop_
_entity_poly.entity_id
_entity_poly.type
_entity_poly.pdbx_seq_one_letter_code
_entity_poly.pdbx_strand_id
1 'polypeptide(L)'
;MAPAIVHFLVGASILLVLATPVALHDERVRRVDLWLVLAGGVWGLGPDLHNVAPVFRSQLYALHNSLWAAPFAFHYALDSQAVRDRPLAGIAGSILLFCLAVGGFTAAARADPERARHTKRFVSRLGIPVAALAAAAIVGTMLSATGRIETVAALVGADGTLASAALLLVASVAGSYAIAVAVPDRYARRPFVGSLLGLQLGLVAWVVGIVLVLPLWARVVLEASPPVPLVDWPSLLALAVAGTLVGACITTVRRIALLTPADR
;
A
#
# COMPACT_ATOMS: atom_id res chain seq x y z
N MET A 1 24.93 -1.74 -1.26
CA MET A 1 23.60 -1.16 -1.54
C MET A 1 22.98 -1.94 -2.69
N ALA A 2 21.66 -2.08 -2.71
CA ALA A 2 20.97 -2.63 -3.86
C ALA A 2 21.18 -1.72 -5.08
N PRO A 3 21.15 -2.27 -6.31
CA PRO A 3 21.31 -1.47 -7.52
C PRO A 3 20.33 -0.29 -7.56
N ALA A 4 20.76 0.88 -8.03
CA ALA A 4 19.90 2.07 -8.14
C ALA A 4 18.59 1.80 -8.92
N ILE A 5 18.65 0.92 -9.93
CA ILE A 5 17.47 0.51 -10.69
C ILE A 5 16.42 -0.20 -9.81
N VAL A 6 16.82 -0.95 -8.79
CA VAL A 6 15.90 -1.61 -7.84
C VAL A 6 15.15 -0.55 -7.03
N HIS A 7 15.89 0.41 -6.45
CA HIS A 7 15.32 1.52 -5.70
C HIS A 7 14.33 2.35 -6.53
N PHE A 8 14.72 2.69 -7.77
CA PHE A 8 13.86 3.41 -8.70
C PHE A 8 12.58 2.64 -9.01
N LEU A 9 12.69 1.36 -9.41
CA LEU A 9 11.53 0.57 -9.82
C LEU A 9 10.59 0.28 -8.65
N VAL A 10 11.11 0.04 -7.44
CA VAL A 10 10.28 -0.16 -6.25
C VAL A 10 9.56 1.14 -5.87
N GLY A 11 10.26 2.28 -5.86
CA GLY A 11 9.65 3.58 -5.59
C GLY A 11 8.56 3.94 -6.60
N ALA A 12 8.83 3.73 -7.90
CA ALA A 12 7.85 3.92 -8.97
C ALA A 12 6.63 3.00 -8.81
N SER A 13 6.85 1.72 -8.45
CA SER A 13 5.78 0.76 -8.22
C SER A 13 4.88 1.17 -7.05
N ILE A 14 5.47 1.58 -5.93
CA ILE A 14 4.73 2.05 -4.75
C ILE A 14 3.86 3.26 -5.15
N LEU A 15 4.42 4.25 -5.83
CA LEU A 15 3.67 5.44 -6.21
C LEU A 15 2.57 5.13 -7.23
N LEU A 16 2.82 4.26 -8.21
CA LEU A 16 1.78 3.80 -9.14
C LEU A 16 0.65 3.06 -8.43
N VAL A 17 0.95 2.16 -7.51
CA VAL A 17 -0.07 1.44 -6.72
C VAL A 17 -0.90 2.42 -5.90
N LEU A 18 -0.26 3.42 -5.28
CA LEU A 18 -0.93 4.49 -4.53
C LEU A 18 -1.74 5.44 -5.42
N ALA A 19 -1.28 5.72 -6.64
CA ALA A 19 -1.93 6.60 -7.59
C ALA A 19 -3.03 5.93 -8.41
N THR A 20 -2.98 4.60 -8.58
CA THR A 20 -4.02 3.79 -9.25
C THR A 20 -5.41 4.16 -8.74
N PRO A 21 -5.64 4.29 -7.41
CA PRO A 21 -6.82 4.89 -6.83
C PRO A 21 -7.32 6.16 -7.49
N VAL A 22 -6.45 7.15 -7.54
CA VAL A 22 -6.83 8.47 -8.06
C VAL A 22 -6.98 8.41 -9.57
N ALA A 23 -6.20 7.59 -10.27
CA ALA A 23 -6.29 7.37 -11.72
C ALA A 23 -7.62 6.75 -12.17
N LEU A 24 -8.27 5.92 -11.34
CA LEU A 24 -9.65 5.47 -11.59
C LEU A 24 -10.68 6.62 -11.60
N HIS A 25 -10.34 7.76 -11.00
CA HIS A 25 -11.32 8.80 -10.68
C HIS A 25 -11.01 10.16 -11.31
N ASP A 26 -9.74 10.41 -11.63
CA ASP A 26 -9.24 11.65 -12.19
C ASP A 26 -8.39 11.38 -13.44
N GLU A 27 -8.90 11.84 -14.57
CA GLU A 27 -8.20 11.78 -15.84
C GLU A 27 -6.89 12.57 -15.85
N ARG A 28 -6.78 13.62 -15.03
CA ARG A 28 -5.53 14.37 -14.89
C ARG A 28 -4.43 13.48 -14.35
N VAL A 29 -4.73 12.62 -13.38
CA VAL A 29 -3.76 11.67 -12.81
C VAL A 29 -3.38 10.60 -13.84
N ARG A 30 -4.32 10.14 -14.66
CA ARG A 30 -4.00 9.23 -15.79
C ARG A 30 -3.07 9.88 -16.81
N ARG A 31 -3.25 11.18 -17.09
CA ARG A 31 -2.44 11.93 -18.08
C ARG A 31 -1.02 12.22 -17.61
N VAL A 32 -0.74 12.11 -16.31
CA VAL A 32 0.58 12.34 -15.73
C VAL A 32 1.23 11.02 -15.29
N ASP A 33 0.81 9.89 -15.85
CA ASP A 33 1.30 8.54 -15.54
C ASP A 33 2.84 8.42 -15.60
N LEU A 34 3.47 8.94 -16.65
CA LEU A 34 4.93 8.96 -16.77
C LEU A 34 5.59 9.84 -15.69
N TRP A 35 4.95 10.94 -15.31
CA TRP A 35 5.44 11.79 -14.21
C TRP A 35 5.29 11.11 -12.85
N LEU A 36 4.26 10.28 -12.66
CA LEU A 36 4.12 9.45 -11.46
C LEU A 36 5.21 8.39 -11.38
N VAL A 37 5.53 7.72 -12.50
CA VAL A 37 6.67 6.78 -12.55
C VAL A 37 7.97 7.51 -12.20
N LEU A 38 8.21 8.66 -12.82
CA LEU A 38 9.42 9.45 -12.58
C LEU A 38 9.50 9.92 -11.13
N ALA A 39 8.43 10.52 -10.61
CA ALA A 39 8.39 11.05 -9.25
C ALA A 39 8.58 9.93 -8.21
N GLY A 40 7.93 8.78 -8.41
CA GLY A 40 8.06 7.63 -7.51
C GLY A 40 9.47 7.02 -7.57
N GLY A 41 10.05 6.92 -8.76
CA GLY A 41 11.39 6.39 -8.93
C GLY A 41 12.48 7.32 -8.37
N VAL A 42 12.38 8.63 -8.62
CA VAL A 42 13.28 9.63 -8.00
C VAL A 42 13.10 9.65 -6.49
N TRP A 43 11.87 9.55 -5.99
CA TRP A 43 11.61 9.38 -4.57
C TRP A 43 12.32 8.13 -4.03
N GLY A 44 12.24 6.99 -4.71
CA GLY A 44 12.94 5.79 -4.25
C GLY A 44 14.46 5.87 -4.27
N LEU A 45 15.03 6.73 -5.10
CA LEU A 45 16.46 7.05 -5.12
C LEU A 45 16.86 8.14 -4.13
N GLY A 46 15.90 8.82 -3.51
CA GLY A 46 16.12 10.02 -2.69
C GLY A 46 17.21 9.85 -1.63
N PRO A 47 17.16 8.82 -0.77
CA PRO A 47 18.17 8.59 0.25
C PRO A 47 19.57 8.41 -0.34
N ASP A 48 19.69 7.79 -1.51
CA ASP A 48 20.94 7.48 -2.19
C ASP A 48 21.56 8.65 -2.96
N LEU A 49 20.91 9.83 -2.98
CA LEU A 49 21.46 11.02 -3.64
C LEU A 49 22.85 11.38 -3.12
N HIS A 50 23.18 11.06 -1.87
CA HIS A 50 24.52 11.28 -1.29
C HIS A 50 25.64 10.50 -2.02
N ASN A 51 25.32 9.47 -2.80
CA ASN A 51 26.29 8.70 -3.57
C ASN A 51 26.64 9.35 -4.91
N VAL A 52 25.77 10.21 -5.44
CA VAL A 52 25.94 10.87 -6.75
C VAL A 52 26.06 12.39 -6.65
N ALA A 53 25.74 12.98 -5.49
CA ALA A 53 25.81 14.41 -5.28
C ALA A 53 27.28 14.89 -5.24
N PRO A 54 27.67 15.85 -6.11
CA PRO A 54 29.02 16.41 -6.11
C PRO A 54 29.26 17.40 -4.95
N VAL A 55 28.18 17.85 -4.29
CA VAL A 55 28.20 18.83 -3.20
C VAL A 55 27.26 18.38 -2.07
N PHE A 56 27.50 18.86 -0.86
CA PHE A 56 26.71 18.57 0.35
C PHE A 56 26.59 17.08 0.73
N ARG A 57 27.54 16.24 0.32
CA ARG A 57 27.51 14.80 0.57
C ARG A 57 27.35 14.44 2.04
N SER A 58 28.05 15.13 2.96
CA SER A 58 27.95 14.87 4.39
C SER A 58 26.59 15.28 4.96
N GLN A 59 26.00 16.38 4.48
CA GLN A 59 24.65 16.80 4.89
C GLN A 59 23.58 15.85 4.35
N LEU A 60 23.70 15.38 3.10
CA LEU A 60 22.79 14.39 2.51
C LEU A 60 22.89 13.04 3.23
N TYR A 61 24.10 12.63 3.60
CA TYR A 61 24.30 11.43 4.43
C TYR A 61 23.74 11.59 5.84
N ALA A 62 23.83 12.78 6.45
CA ALA A 62 23.19 13.06 7.72
C ALA A 62 21.66 13.05 7.60
N LEU A 63 21.09 13.58 6.51
CA LEU A 63 19.66 13.52 6.22
C LEU A 63 19.18 12.08 6.05
N HIS A 64 19.93 11.28 5.28
CA HIS A 64 19.69 9.84 5.09
C HIS A 64 19.57 9.10 6.42
N ASN A 65 20.43 9.42 7.40
CA ASN A 65 20.42 8.78 8.72
C ASN A 65 19.49 9.45 9.74
N SER A 66 18.62 10.36 9.31
CA SER A 66 17.71 11.10 10.20
C SER A 66 16.27 10.60 10.11
N LEU A 67 15.44 11.04 11.06
CA LEU A 67 13.99 10.79 11.05
C LEU A 67 13.29 11.30 9.78
N TRP A 68 13.87 12.30 9.09
CA TRP A 68 13.33 12.81 7.84
C TRP A 68 13.46 11.82 6.67
N ALA A 69 14.32 10.81 6.79
CA ALA A 69 14.39 9.71 5.85
C ALA A 69 13.30 8.64 6.06
N ALA A 70 12.52 8.71 7.14
CA ALA A 70 11.46 7.75 7.44
C ALA A 70 10.43 7.53 6.30
N PRO A 71 10.03 8.54 5.51
CA PRO A 71 9.18 8.30 4.34
C PRO A 71 9.80 7.33 3.33
N PHE A 72 11.13 7.28 3.25
CA PHE A 72 11.89 6.42 2.35
C PHE A 72 12.27 5.08 2.98
N ALA A 73 11.71 4.73 4.15
CA ALA A 73 12.12 3.59 4.97
C ALA A 73 12.30 2.27 4.20
N PHE A 74 11.53 2.02 3.14
CA PHE A 74 11.67 0.81 2.32
C PHE A 74 13.09 0.62 1.72
N HIS A 75 13.88 1.68 1.57
CA HIS A 75 15.27 1.57 1.12
C HIS A 75 16.13 0.75 2.10
N TYR A 76 15.87 0.79 3.41
CA TYR A 76 16.60 -0.02 4.39
C TYR A 76 16.39 -1.51 4.15
N ALA A 77 15.17 -1.93 3.80
CA ALA A 77 14.88 -3.30 3.41
C ALA A 77 15.57 -3.69 2.08
N LEU A 78 15.60 -2.78 1.10
CA LEU A 78 16.30 -3.02 -0.16
C LEU A 78 17.81 -3.09 0.04
N ASP A 79 18.35 -2.35 0.99
CA ASP A 79 19.75 -2.35 1.35
C ASP A 79 20.12 -3.42 2.39
N SER A 80 19.20 -4.29 2.79
CA SER A 80 19.51 -5.42 3.66
C SER A 80 20.59 -6.33 3.05
N GLN A 81 21.39 -6.99 3.90
CA GLN A 81 22.46 -7.87 3.45
C GLN A 81 21.95 -8.98 2.53
N ALA A 82 20.82 -9.57 2.87
CA ALA A 82 20.21 -10.62 2.06
C ALA A 82 19.75 -10.19 0.66
N VAL A 83 19.36 -8.93 0.46
CA VAL A 83 19.07 -8.39 -0.89
C VAL A 83 20.37 -8.12 -1.64
N ARG A 84 21.41 -7.62 -0.95
CA ARG A 84 22.74 -7.37 -1.54
C ARG A 84 23.44 -8.65 -2.01
N ASP A 85 23.24 -9.75 -1.29
CA ASP A 85 23.83 -11.05 -1.62
C ASP A 85 23.13 -11.72 -2.82
N ARG A 86 21.98 -11.18 -3.28
CA ARG A 86 21.17 -11.73 -4.38
C ARG A 86 20.76 -10.63 -5.38
N PRO A 87 21.72 -9.93 -6.01
CA PRO A 87 21.43 -8.74 -6.80
C PRO A 87 20.54 -9.02 -8.01
N LEU A 88 20.72 -10.17 -8.68
CA LEU A 88 19.88 -10.56 -9.82
C LEU A 88 18.43 -10.82 -9.42
N ALA A 89 18.20 -11.42 -8.23
CA ALA A 89 16.86 -11.66 -7.72
C ALA A 89 16.16 -10.34 -7.34
N GLY A 90 16.90 -9.39 -6.75
CA GLY A 90 16.39 -8.04 -6.48
C GLY A 90 16.00 -7.29 -7.75
N ILE A 91 16.82 -7.37 -8.81
CA ILE A 91 16.51 -6.77 -10.12
C ILE A 91 15.27 -7.44 -10.73
N ALA A 92 15.23 -8.77 -10.82
CA ALA A 92 14.10 -9.49 -11.38
C ALA A 92 12.80 -9.22 -10.61
N GLY A 93 12.85 -9.21 -9.28
CA GLY A 93 11.71 -8.93 -8.41
C GLY A 93 11.17 -7.51 -8.57
N SER A 94 12.05 -6.51 -8.66
CA SER A 94 11.66 -5.10 -8.86
C SER A 94 11.07 -4.85 -10.25
N ILE A 95 11.59 -5.49 -11.30
CA ILE A 95 10.99 -5.46 -12.65
C ILE A 95 9.60 -6.09 -12.62
N LEU A 96 9.44 -7.27 -12.02
CA LEU A 96 8.15 -7.94 -11.93
C LEU A 96 7.13 -7.10 -11.18
N LEU A 97 7.52 -6.55 -10.02
CA LEU A 97 6.68 -5.65 -9.23
C LEU A 97 6.24 -4.42 -10.04
N PHE A 98 7.16 -3.82 -10.78
CA PHE A 98 6.88 -2.67 -11.63
C PHE A 98 5.92 -3.02 -12.77
N CYS A 99 6.11 -4.15 -13.45
CA CYS A 99 5.20 -4.63 -14.48
C CYS A 99 3.78 -4.85 -13.92
N LEU A 100 3.66 -5.42 -12.72
CA LEU A 100 2.37 -5.60 -12.05
C LEU A 100 1.72 -4.25 -11.69
N ALA A 101 2.50 -3.30 -11.18
CA ALA A 101 2.01 -1.96 -10.83
C ALA A 101 1.53 -1.19 -12.07
N VAL A 102 2.30 -1.21 -13.16
CA VAL A 102 1.92 -0.60 -14.45
C VAL A 102 0.67 -1.27 -15.03
N GLY A 103 0.63 -2.61 -15.00
CA GLY A 103 -0.53 -3.37 -15.46
C GLY A 103 -1.81 -3.00 -14.69
N GLY A 104 -1.72 -2.93 -13.36
CA GLY A 104 -2.82 -2.50 -12.49
C GLY A 104 -3.27 -1.07 -12.76
N PHE A 105 -2.33 -0.12 -12.84
CA PHE A 105 -2.63 1.28 -13.15
C PHE A 105 -3.26 1.44 -14.54
N THR A 106 -2.77 0.70 -15.54
CA THR A 106 -3.28 0.74 -16.91
C THR A 106 -4.68 0.13 -17.01
N ALA A 107 -4.91 -1.00 -16.34
CA ALA A 107 -6.22 -1.63 -16.28
C ALA A 107 -7.25 -0.71 -15.62
N ALA A 108 -6.85 -0.02 -14.54
CA ALA A 108 -7.64 1.03 -13.92
C ALA A 108 -7.92 2.17 -14.91
N ALA A 109 -6.88 2.70 -15.57
CA ALA A 109 -7.02 3.80 -16.51
C ALA A 109 -7.97 3.50 -17.69
N ARG A 110 -8.10 2.23 -18.08
CA ARG A 110 -8.97 1.76 -19.18
C ARG A 110 -10.39 1.37 -18.75
N ALA A 111 -10.69 1.37 -17.45
CA ALA A 111 -12.04 1.10 -16.96
C ALA A 111 -13.00 2.25 -17.36
N ASP A 112 -14.18 1.89 -17.90
CA ASP A 112 -15.14 2.81 -18.54
C ASP A 112 -15.52 4.04 -17.66
N PRO A 113 -15.21 5.27 -18.12
CA PRO A 113 -15.40 6.52 -17.38
C PRO A 113 -16.81 7.13 -17.47
N GLU A 114 -17.68 6.71 -18.40
CA GLU A 114 -18.93 7.43 -18.71
C GLU A 114 -20.05 7.23 -17.66
N ARG A 115 -20.16 6.03 -17.08
CA ARG A 115 -21.33 5.61 -16.26
C ARG A 115 -21.23 5.90 -14.76
N ALA A 116 -20.12 6.49 -14.29
CA ALA A 116 -19.70 6.33 -12.90
C ALA A 116 -19.18 7.59 -12.18
N ARG A 117 -19.43 8.79 -12.71
CA ARG A 117 -18.69 10.01 -12.33
C ARG A 117 -19.07 10.64 -10.98
N HIS A 118 -20.32 10.53 -10.51
CA HIS A 118 -20.73 11.15 -9.22
C HIS A 118 -20.52 10.20 -8.02
N THR A 119 -21.10 9.01 -8.08
CA THR A 119 -20.98 7.98 -7.03
C THR A 119 -19.53 7.56 -6.79
N LYS A 120 -18.70 7.40 -7.84
CA LYS A 120 -17.29 7.03 -7.65
C LYS A 120 -16.44 8.16 -7.04
N ARG A 121 -16.73 9.44 -7.34
CA ARG A 121 -16.02 10.59 -6.74
C ARG A 121 -16.30 10.74 -5.25
N PHE A 122 -17.54 10.53 -4.81
CA PHE A 122 -17.90 10.63 -3.39
C PHE A 122 -17.24 9.51 -2.57
N VAL A 123 -17.19 8.30 -3.14
CA VAL A 123 -16.51 7.14 -2.53
C VAL A 123 -15.01 7.34 -2.46
N SER A 124 -14.39 7.90 -3.51
CA SER A 124 -12.95 8.12 -3.51
C SER A 124 -12.53 9.25 -2.57
N ARG A 125 -13.35 10.31 -2.43
CA ARG A 125 -13.04 11.47 -1.57
C ARG A 125 -13.35 11.26 -0.10
N LEU A 126 -14.38 10.47 0.23
CA LEU A 126 -14.83 10.29 1.62
C LEU A 126 -14.80 8.82 2.06
N GLY A 127 -15.28 7.90 1.23
CA GLY A 127 -15.38 6.49 1.58
C GLY A 127 -14.03 5.82 1.81
N ILE A 128 -13.07 6.02 0.90
CA ILE A 128 -11.74 5.42 1.00
C ILE A 128 -10.95 5.98 2.19
N PRO A 129 -10.82 7.31 2.39
CA PRO A 129 -10.07 7.82 3.52
C PRO A 129 -10.66 7.39 4.87
N VAL A 130 -11.98 7.44 5.03
CA VAL A 130 -12.66 7.01 6.27
C VAL A 130 -12.46 5.51 6.51
N ALA A 131 -12.64 4.68 5.47
CA ALA A 131 -12.43 3.24 5.56
C ALA A 131 -10.96 2.89 5.88
N ALA A 132 -10.01 3.59 5.27
CA ALA A 132 -8.58 3.39 5.49
C ALA A 132 -8.17 3.79 6.92
N LEU A 133 -8.69 4.92 7.43
CA LEU A 133 -8.46 5.33 8.81
C LEU A 133 -9.07 4.31 9.79
N ALA A 134 -10.27 3.83 9.53
CA ALA A 134 -10.91 2.79 10.36
C ALA A 134 -10.09 1.49 10.35
N ALA A 135 -9.65 1.02 9.19
CA ALA A 135 -8.81 -0.16 9.07
C ALA A 135 -7.45 0.00 9.77
N ALA A 136 -6.78 1.14 9.58
CA ALA A 136 -5.53 1.45 10.24
C ALA A 136 -5.71 1.51 11.77
N ALA A 137 -6.81 2.09 12.25
CA ALA A 137 -7.13 2.12 13.68
C ALA A 137 -7.38 0.71 14.24
N ILE A 138 -8.16 -0.14 13.55
CA ILE A 138 -8.46 -1.51 14.00
C ILE A 138 -7.18 -2.35 14.10
N VAL A 139 -6.40 -2.38 13.02
CA VAL A 139 -5.16 -3.16 12.98
C VAL A 139 -4.12 -2.56 13.94
N GLY A 140 -4.03 -1.23 14.00
CA GLY A 140 -3.11 -0.52 14.88
C GLY A 140 -3.42 -0.74 16.36
N THR A 141 -4.70 -0.69 16.75
CA THR A 141 -5.14 -1.03 18.11
C THR A 141 -4.83 -2.48 18.44
N MET A 142 -5.06 -3.42 17.52
CA MET A 142 -4.70 -4.82 17.75
C MET A 142 -3.19 -4.97 17.99
N LEU A 143 -2.37 -4.35 17.14
CA LEU A 143 -0.92 -4.40 17.27
C LEU A 143 -0.45 -3.73 18.57
N SER A 144 -1.04 -2.59 18.94
CA SER A 144 -0.74 -1.92 20.21
C SER A 144 -1.13 -2.77 21.41
N ALA A 145 -2.33 -3.37 21.41
CA ALA A 145 -2.82 -4.23 22.49
C ALA A 145 -2.00 -5.51 22.65
N THR A 146 -1.35 -5.97 21.58
CA THR A 146 -0.47 -7.14 21.60
C THR A 146 1.01 -6.79 21.77
N GLY A 147 1.36 -5.51 21.98
CA GLY A 147 2.74 -5.07 22.15
C GLY A 147 3.61 -5.17 20.87
N ARG A 148 2.97 -5.18 19.70
CA ARG A 148 3.60 -5.43 18.38
C ARG A 148 3.55 -4.23 17.45
N ILE A 149 3.20 -3.03 17.93
CA ILE A 149 3.02 -1.87 17.03
C ILE A 149 4.26 -1.55 16.21
N GLU A 150 5.46 -1.69 16.79
CA GLU A 150 6.74 -1.39 16.14
C GLU A 150 7.12 -2.43 15.07
N THR A 151 6.49 -3.61 15.07
CA THR A 151 6.79 -4.68 14.11
C THR A 151 6.50 -4.27 12.67
N VAL A 152 5.57 -3.33 12.44
CA VAL A 152 5.21 -2.87 11.10
C VAL A 152 6.35 -2.08 10.46
N ALA A 153 6.98 -1.16 11.21
CA ALA A 153 8.16 -0.46 10.74
C ALA A 153 9.34 -1.41 10.54
N ALA A 154 9.51 -2.39 11.44
CA ALA A 154 10.58 -3.37 11.34
C ALA A 154 10.51 -4.18 10.03
N LEU A 155 9.32 -4.39 9.45
CA LEU A 155 9.17 -5.07 8.15
C LEU A 155 9.94 -4.40 7.01
N VAL A 156 10.13 -3.09 7.10
CA VAL A 156 10.86 -2.31 6.09
C VAL A 156 12.24 -1.88 6.59
N GLY A 157 12.72 -2.41 7.71
CA GLY A 157 13.99 -2.02 8.32
C GLY A 157 13.97 -0.62 8.95
N ALA A 158 12.80 -0.09 9.28
CA ALA A 158 12.66 1.15 10.04
C ALA A 158 12.23 0.86 11.48
N ASP A 159 12.43 1.84 12.35
CA ASP A 159 12.06 1.74 13.76
C ASP A 159 11.02 2.79 14.15
N GLY A 160 10.24 2.46 15.18
CA GLY A 160 9.35 3.38 15.87
C GLY A 160 7.89 3.37 15.43
N THR A 161 7.05 3.85 16.35
CA THR A 161 5.59 3.85 16.26
C THR A 161 5.07 4.73 15.12
N LEU A 162 5.71 5.87 14.85
CA LEU A 162 5.27 6.79 13.79
C LEU A 162 5.44 6.19 12.40
N ALA A 163 6.59 5.56 12.13
CA ALA A 163 6.84 4.85 10.87
C ALA A 163 5.86 3.69 10.69
N SER A 164 5.59 2.96 11.77
CA SER A 164 4.61 1.86 11.80
C SER A 164 3.20 2.35 11.46
N ALA A 165 2.77 3.47 12.06
CA ALA A 165 1.47 4.07 11.79
C ALA A 165 1.34 4.56 10.34
N ALA A 166 2.39 5.18 9.78
CA ALA A 166 2.40 5.65 8.40
C ALA A 166 2.28 4.49 7.40
N LEU A 167 3.06 3.42 7.58
CA LEU A 167 3.01 2.22 6.75
C LEU A 167 1.65 1.53 6.84
N LEU A 168 1.09 1.45 8.04
CA LEU A 168 -0.22 0.86 8.24
C LEU A 168 -1.33 1.67 7.55
N LEU A 169 -1.25 3.00 7.59
CA LEU A 169 -2.18 3.87 6.87
C LEU A 169 -2.08 3.66 5.36
N VAL A 170 -0.86 3.61 4.81
CA VAL A 170 -0.61 3.33 3.38
C VAL A 170 -1.21 1.99 2.97
N ALA A 171 -0.95 0.92 3.74
CA ALA A 171 -1.51 -0.41 3.48
C ALA A 171 -3.05 -0.41 3.57
N SER A 172 -3.61 0.33 4.52
CA SER A 172 -5.06 0.44 4.73
C SER A 172 -5.75 1.21 3.60
N VAL A 173 -5.12 2.24 3.05
CA VAL A 173 -5.59 2.95 1.84
C VAL A 173 -5.61 2.00 0.65
N ALA A 174 -4.51 1.28 0.41
CA ALA A 174 -4.41 0.32 -0.69
C ALA A 174 -5.46 -0.80 -0.58
N GLY A 175 -5.63 -1.38 0.62
CA GLY A 175 -6.64 -2.40 0.89
C GLY A 175 -8.07 -1.91 0.72
N SER A 176 -8.37 -0.70 1.22
CA SER A 176 -9.68 -0.06 1.04
C SER A 176 -10.00 0.17 -0.42
N TYR A 177 -9.00 0.53 -1.21
CA TYR A 177 -9.18 0.68 -2.63
C TYR A 177 -9.39 -0.66 -3.36
N ALA A 178 -8.64 -1.71 -3.03
CA ALA A 178 -8.84 -3.04 -3.58
C ALA A 178 -10.29 -3.52 -3.38
N ILE A 179 -10.84 -3.28 -2.18
CA ILE A 179 -12.26 -3.55 -1.88
C ILE A 179 -13.18 -2.67 -2.73
N ALA A 180 -12.90 -1.38 -2.89
CA ALA A 180 -13.70 -0.50 -3.73
C ALA A 180 -13.75 -0.98 -5.19
N VAL A 181 -12.65 -1.47 -5.74
CA VAL A 181 -12.60 -2.03 -7.09
C VAL A 181 -13.35 -3.36 -7.17
N ALA A 182 -13.15 -4.23 -6.18
CA ALA A 182 -13.75 -5.56 -6.15
C ALA A 182 -15.27 -5.54 -6.01
N VAL A 183 -15.86 -4.50 -5.40
CA VAL A 183 -17.32 -4.38 -5.23
C VAL A 183 -17.97 -3.87 -6.53
N PRO A 184 -18.77 -4.70 -7.22
CA PRO A 184 -19.49 -4.28 -8.43
C PRO A 184 -20.56 -3.21 -8.15
N ASP A 185 -20.78 -2.30 -9.10
CA ASP A 185 -21.75 -1.20 -8.97
C ASP A 185 -23.18 -1.70 -8.71
N ARG A 186 -23.57 -2.87 -9.24
CA ARG A 186 -24.89 -3.49 -8.98
C ARG A 186 -25.13 -3.84 -7.50
N TYR A 187 -24.06 -4.00 -6.72
CA TYR A 187 -24.14 -4.31 -5.28
C TYR A 187 -23.89 -3.09 -4.39
N ALA A 188 -23.69 -1.90 -4.98
CA ALA A 188 -23.50 -0.64 -4.27
C ALA A 188 -24.63 -0.29 -3.28
N ARG A 189 -25.84 -0.84 -3.49
CA ARG A 189 -27.01 -0.60 -2.62
C ARG A 189 -27.16 -1.63 -1.50
N ARG A 190 -26.30 -2.66 -1.41
CA ARG A 190 -26.41 -3.75 -0.45
C ARG A 190 -25.18 -3.80 0.47
N PRO A 191 -25.21 -3.11 1.62
CA PRO A 191 -24.07 -3.04 2.54
C PRO A 191 -23.55 -4.41 2.96
N PHE A 192 -24.46 -5.37 3.17
CA PHE A 192 -24.15 -6.75 3.48
C PHE A 192 -23.22 -7.43 2.46
N VAL A 193 -23.40 -7.15 1.16
CA VAL A 193 -22.55 -7.71 0.11
C VAL A 193 -21.15 -7.08 0.15
N GLY A 194 -21.07 -5.79 0.47
CA GLY A 194 -19.80 -5.10 0.72
C GLY A 194 -19.05 -5.71 1.90
N SER A 195 -19.72 -5.92 3.02
CA SER A 195 -19.17 -6.59 4.20
C SER A 195 -18.63 -7.98 3.88
N LEU A 196 -19.38 -8.80 3.14
CA LEU A 196 -18.96 -10.16 2.80
C LEU A 196 -17.74 -10.19 1.87
N LEU A 197 -17.71 -9.31 0.86
CA LEU A 197 -16.55 -9.17 -0.04
C LEU A 197 -15.32 -8.64 0.71
N GLY A 198 -15.54 -7.66 1.60
CA GLY A 198 -14.48 -7.13 2.46
C GLY A 198 -13.91 -8.18 3.41
N LEU A 199 -14.77 -9.00 4.04
CA LEU A 199 -14.37 -10.15 4.84
C LEU A 199 -13.52 -11.12 4.00
N GLN A 200 -14.01 -11.51 2.83
CA GLN A 200 -13.31 -12.44 1.95
C GLN A 200 -11.92 -11.92 1.56
N LEU A 201 -11.81 -10.64 1.20
CA LEU A 201 -10.53 -10.00 0.88
C LEU A 201 -9.61 -9.89 2.11
N GLY A 202 -10.16 -9.63 3.30
CA GLY A 202 -9.40 -9.66 4.55
C GLY A 202 -8.83 -11.05 4.87
N LEU A 203 -9.63 -12.10 4.65
CA LEU A 203 -9.18 -13.50 4.80
C LEU A 203 -8.10 -13.85 3.78
N VAL A 204 -8.27 -13.45 2.51
CA VAL A 204 -7.24 -13.64 1.47
C VAL A 204 -5.96 -12.88 1.83
N ALA A 205 -6.07 -11.64 2.29
CA ALA A 205 -4.93 -10.84 2.75
C ALA A 205 -4.23 -11.49 3.95
N TRP A 206 -4.96 -12.15 4.84
CA TRP A 206 -4.36 -12.90 5.94
C TRP A 206 -3.62 -14.15 5.43
N VAL A 207 -4.25 -14.99 4.60
CA VAL A 207 -3.60 -16.20 4.05
C VAL A 207 -2.38 -15.83 3.20
N VAL A 208 -2.53 -14.92 2.25
CA VAL A 208 -1.44 -14.56 1.35
C VAL A 208 -0.41 -13.71 2.09
N GLY A 209 -0.85 -12.65 2.75
CA GLY A 209 0.03 -11.66 3.39
C GLY A 209 0.71 -12.18 4.64
N ILE A 210 -0.07 -12.66 5.63
CA ILE A 210 0.46 -13.03 6.94
C ILE A 210 0.96 -14.47 6.97
N VAL A 211 0.20 -15.42 6.41
CA VAL A 211 0.53 -16.85 6.54
C VAL A 211 1.70 -17.25 5.63
N LEU A 212 1.79 -16.65 4.43
CA LEU A 212 2.76 -17.02 3.41
C LEU A 212 3.82 -15.94 3.16
N VAL A 213 3.42 -14.73 2.76
CA VAL A 213 4.36 -13.69 2.31
C VAL A 213 5.20 -13.16 3.46
N LEU A 214 4.60 -12.87 4.62
CA LEU A 214 5.29 -12.29 5.77
C LEU A 214 6.42 -13.19 6.30
N PRO A 215 6.24 -14.50 6.55
CA PRO A 215 7.35 -15.33 7.03
C PRO A 215 8.41 -15.59 5.96
N LEU A 216 8.05 -15.61 4.67
CA LEU A 216 9.03 -15.66 3.58
C LEU A 216 9.83 -14.36 3.50
N TRP A 217 9.15 -13.21 3.62
CA TRP A 217 9.76 -11.90 3.68
C TRP A 217 10.69 -11.77 4.88
N ALA A 218 10.26 -12.19 6.07
CA ALA A 218 11.07 -12.15 7.27
C ALA A 218 12.34 -13.01 7.16
N ARG A 219 12.26 -14.18 6.50
CA ARG A 219 13.42 -15.02 6.21
C ARG A 219 14.40 -14.39 5.25
N VAL A 220 13.88 -13.71 4.23
CA VAL A 220 14.70 -13.08 3.21
C VAL A 220 15.28 -11.77 3.73
N VAL A 221 14.48 -10.86 4.28
CA VAL A 221 14.87 -9.47 4.53
C VAL A 221 15.32 -9.25 5.97
N LEU A 222 14.71 -9.92 6.94
CA LEU A 222 15.00 -9.74 8.37
C LEU A 222 15.93 -10.82 8.92
N GLU A 223 16.35 -11.77 8.08
CA GLU A 223 17.12 -12.97 8.46
C GLU A 223 16.49 -13.75 9.63
N ALA A 224 15.20 -13.55 9.85
CA ALA A 224 14.44 -14.18 10.91
C ALA A 224 13.88 -15.52 10.42
N SER A 225 13.71 -16.49 11.32
CA SER A 225 13.20 -17.82 10.95
C SER A 225 11.82 -18.14 11.54
N PRO A 226 10.76 -17.34 11.27
CA PRO A 226 9.42 -17.70 11.69
C PRO A 226 8.94 -18.98 10.99
N PRO A 227 7.97 -19.70 11.60
CA PRO A 227 7.36 -20.87 10.98
C PRO A 227 6.66 -20.49 9.67
N VAL A 228 6.68 -21.41 8.70
CA VAL A 228 5.93 -21.34 7.45
C VAL A 228 5.09 -22.61 7.38
N PRO A 229 3.75 -22.53 7.46
CA PRO A 229 2.91 -21.32 7.55
C PRO A 229 3.01 -20.58 8.90
N LEU A 230 2.91 -19.24 8.89
CA LEU A 230 2.80 -18.41 10.10
C LEU A 230 1.33 -18.22 10.48
N VAL A 231 0.87 -18.87 11.54
CA VAL A 231 -0.52 -18.76 12.01
C VAL A 231 -0.60 -17.77 13.16
N ASP A 232 -1.24 -16.62 12.93
CA ASP A 232 -1.47 -15.60 13.96
C ASP A 232 -2.97 -15.23 14.02
N TRP A 233 -3.66 -15.72 15.06
CA TRP A 233 -5.10 -15.50 15.25
C TRP A 233 -5.49 -14.04 15.46
N PRO A 234 -4.74 -13.22 16.22
CA PRO A 234 -5.06 -11.80 16.36
C PRO A 234 -5.06 -11.03 15.04
N SER A 235 -4.10 -11.28 14.14
CA SER A 235 -4.09 -10.68 12.79
C SER A 235 -5.21 -11.19 11.90
N LEU A 236 -5.62 -12.46 12.03
CA LEU A 236 -6.82 -12.96 11.33
C LEU A 236 -8.04 -12.15 11.74
N LEU A 237 -8.27 -12.02 13.04
CA LEU A 237 -9.42 -11.27 13.57
C LEU A 237 -9.37 -9.81 13.13
N ALA A 238 -8.21 -9.16 13.24
CA ALA A 238 -8.04 -7.76 12.86
C ALA A 238 -8.32 -7.54 11.35
N LEU A 239 -7.78 -8.39 10.48
CA LEU A 239 -7.99 -8.27 9.03
C LEU A 239 -9.42 -8.63 8.62
N ALA A 240 -10.05 -9.61 9.27
CA ALA A 240 -11.45 -9.96 9.04
C ALA A 240 -12.38 -8.80 9.43
N VAL A 241 -12.19 -8.21 10.62
CA VAL A 241 -12.98 -7.07 11.12
C VAL A 241 -12.74 -5.83 10.28
N ALA A 242 -11.48 -5.49 10.00
CA ALA A 242 -11.12 -4.36 9.15
C ALA A 242 -11.71 -4.50 7.75
N GLY A 243 -11.53 -5.65 7.09
CA GLY A 243 -12.09 -5.93 5.77
C GLY A 243 -13.61 -5.78 5.74
N THR A 244 -14.31 -6.37 6.72
CA THR A 244 -15.77 -6.28 6.85
C THR A 244 -16.25 -4.83 6.97
N LEU A 245 -15.62 -4.04 7.84
CA LEU A 245 -15.99 -2.64 8.09
C LEU A 245 -15.67 -1.74 6.90
N VAL A 246 -14.53 -1.95 6.25
CA VAL A 246 -14.14 -1.25 5.02
C VAL A 246 -15.16 -1.52 3.92
N GLY A 247 -15.54 -2.78 3.69
CA GLY A 247 -16.55 -3.16 2.72
C GLY A 247 -17.92 -2.54 3.00
N ALA A 248 -18.35 -2.52 4.27
CA ALA A 248 -19.58 -1.86 4.70
C ALA A 248 -19.53 -0.35 4.48
N CYS A 249 -18.41 0.29 4.81
CA CYS A 249 -18.20 1.73 4.66
C CYS A 249 -18.29 2.13 3.18
N ILE A 250 -17.52 1.46 2.32
CA ILE A 250 -17.47 1.75 0.88
C ILE A 250 -18.85 1.61 0.23
N THR A 251 -19.58 0.55 0.55
CA THR A 251 -20.94 0.34 0.02
C THR A 251 -21.95 1.33 0.58
N THR A 252 -21.85 1.71 1.85
CA THR A 252 -22.72 2.72 2.45
C THR A 252 -22.49 4.10 1.82
N VAL A 253 -21.23 4.50 1.64
CA VAL A 253 -20.87 5.75 0.95
C VAL A 253 -21.37 5.74 -0.49
N ARG A 254 -21.24 4.60 -1.20
CA ARG A 254 -21.83 4.43 -2.54
C ARG A 254 -23.34 4.58 -2.53
N ARG A 255 -24.03 3.97 -1.57
CA ARG A 255 -25.49 4.06 -1.43
C ARG A 255 -25.93 5.51 -1.23
N ILE A 256 -25.28 6.26 -0.34
CA ILE A 256 -25.59 7.67 -0.08
C ILE A 256 -25.37 8.52 -1.34
N ALA A 257 -24.26 8.30 -2.05
CA ALA A 257 -23.94 9.03 -3.27
C ALA A 257 -24.85 8.69 -4.47
N LEU A 258 -25.56 7.56 -4.42
CA LEU A 258 -26.61 7.20 -5.39
C LEU A 258 -27.98 7.78 -5.04
N LEU A 259 -28.21 8.16 -3.78
CA LEU A 259 -29.46 8.75 -3.29
C LEU A 259 -29.48 10.28 -3.39
N THR A 260 -28.32 10.90 -3.55
CA THR A 260 -28.20 12.35 -3.79
C THR A 260 -28.53 12.63 -5.27
N PRO A 261 -29.55 13.44 -5.58
CA PRO A 261 -29.83 13.86 -6.96
C PRO A 261 -28.59 14.52 -7.55
N ALA A 262 -28.19 14.10 -8.76
CA ALA A 262 -26.97 14.58 -9.40
C ALA A 262 -27.03 16.06 -9.83
N ASP A 263 -28.21 16.68 -9.79
CA ASP A 263 -28.42 18.10 -10.11
C ASP A 263 -29.38 18.74 -9.09
N ARG A 264 -28.81 19.51 -8.17
CA ARG A 264 -29.41 20.71 -7.56
C ARG A 264 -28.31 21.76 -7.42
#